data_AF-A0A3P6QUK4-F1
#
_entry.id   AF-A0A3P6QUK4-F1
#
_cell.length_a   1.000
_cell.length_b   1.000
_cell.length_c   1.000
_cell.angle_alpha   90.00
_cell.angle_beta   90.00
_cell.angle_gamma   90.00
#
_symmetry.space_group_name_H-M   'P 1'
#
loop_
_entity.id
_entity.type
_entity.pdbx_description
1 polymer ?
#
loop_
_entity_poly.entity_id
_entity_poly.type
_entity_poly.pdbx_seq_one_letter_code
_entity_poly.pdbx_strand_id
1 'polypeptide(L)'
;MLRYILLVLLIVICSIAVLIKSKTCVNGDQEGERCFCHDGWTGAMCHRKMNCDGYERHTNGSCVMCVNGWTGPDCDAIDCSEHGSPNYDLTSCHCEKPYSGIFLHKLGHLKIFVCLTKFAQISLEV
;
A
#
# COMPACT_ATOMS: atom_id res chain seq x y z
N MET A 1 -23.22 -36.50 -22.90
CA MET A 1 -23.80 -36.21 -21.57
C MET A 1 -22.79 -36.34 -20.44
N LEU A 2 -22.23 -37.53 -20.15
CA LEU A 2 -21.28 -37.75 -19.04
C LEU A 2 -20.01 -36.85 -19.09
N ARG A 3 -19.42 -36.69 -20.29
CA ARG A 3 -18.23 -35.85 -20.49
C ARG A 3 -18.49 -34.35 -20.24
N TYR A 4 -19.71 -33.89 -20.50
CA TYR A 4 -20.13 -32.51 -20.22
C TYR A 4 -20.33 -32.29 -18.71
N ILE A 5 -20.94 -33.26 -18.03
CA ILE A 5 -21.13 -33.23 -16.57
C ILE A 5 -19.76 -33.18 -15.84
N LEU A 6 -18.77 -33.96 -16.29
CA LEU A 6 -17.41 -33.95 -15.74
C LEU A 6 -16.72 -32.59 -15.93
N LEU A 7 -16.89 -31.95 -17.08
CA LEU A 7 -16.33 -30.62 -17.35
C LEU A 7 -16.96 -29.55 -16.44
N VAL A 8 -18.28 -29.59 -16.26
CA VAL A 8 -18.98 -28.65 -15.37
C VAL A 8 -18.54 -28.85 -13.92
N LEU A 9 -18.41 -30.09 -13.45
CA LEU A 9 -17.92 -30.39 -12.09
C LEU A 9 -16.50 -29.85 -11.87
N LEU A 10 -15.59 -30.05 -12.83
CA LEU A 10 -14.23 -29.52 -12.75
C LEU A 10 -14.21 -28.00 -12.67
N ILE A 11 -15.03 -27.31 -13.48
CA ILE A 11 -15.14 -25.85 -13.45
C ILE A 11 -15.66 -25.38 -12.09
N VAL A 12 -16.69 -26.02 -11.55
CA VAL A 12 -17.26 -25.68 -10.23
C VAL A 12 -16.22 -25.88 -9.12
N ILE A 13 -15.49 -27.00 -9.13
CA ILE A 13 -14.44 -27.28 -8.14
C ILE A 13 -13.32 -26.25 -8.22
N CYS A 14 -12.84 -25.91 -9.42
CA CYS A 14 -11.84 -24.86 -9.61
C CYS A 14 -12.35 -23.48 -9.15
N SER A 15 -13.62 -23.17 -9.40
CA SER A 15 -14.23 -21.89 -8.99
C SER A 15 -14.29 -21.78 -7.47
N ILE A 16 -14.72 -22.86 -6.80
CA ILE A 16 -14.76 -22.96 -5.34
C ILE A 16 -13.34 -22.83 -4.77
N ALA A 17 -12.34 -23.50 -5.36
CA ALA A 17 -10.95 -23.40 -4.91
C ALA A 17 -10.38 -21.97 -5.03
N VAL A 18 -10.73 -21.22 -6.08
CA VAL A 18 -10.34 -19.80 -6.23
C VAL A 18 -11.02 -18.91 -5.19
N LEU A 19 -12.30 -19.18 -4.87
CA LEU A 19 -13.03 -18.49 -3.81
C LEU A 19 -12.46 -18.78 -2.41
N ILE A 20 -11.89 -19.96 -2.19
CA ILE A 20 -11.27 -20.37 -0.91
C ILE A 20 -9.84 -19.81 -0.77
N LYS A 21 -9.31 -19.02 -1.72
CA LYS A 21 -8.00 -18.38 -1.56
C LYS A 21 -8.01 -17.51 -0.30
N SER A 22 -7.41 -18.03 0.77
CA SER A 22 -7.44 -17.39 2.08
C SER A 22 -6.75 -16.04 1.99
N LYS A 23 -7.43 -15.00 2.47
CA LYS A 23 -6.78 -13.73 2.74
C LYS A 23 -5.89 -13.94 3.96
N THR A 24 -4.64 -14.32 3.71
CA THR A 24 -3.67 -14.56 4.77
C THR A 24 -3.20 -13.22 5.33
N CYS A 25 -3.19 -13.09 6.65
CA CYS A 25 -2.56 -11.95 7.32
C CYS A 25 -1.05 -12.02 7.07
N VAL A 26 -0.46 -10.98 6.48
CA VAL A 26 0.96 -11.00 6.07
C VAL A 26 1.87 -10.72 7.27
N ASN A 27 1.53 -9.72 8.08
CA ASN A 27 2.25 -9.33 9.29
C ASN A 27 1.29 -9.14 10.46
N GLY A 28 0.55 -10.20 10.77
CA GLY A 28 -0.45 -10.17 11.82
C GLY A 28 -1.01 -11.55 12.09
N ASP A 29 -1.75 -11.63 13.19
CA ASP A 29 -2.41 -12.85 13.61
C ASP A 29 -3.85 -12.89 13.07
N GLN A 30 -4.26 -14.06 12.61
CA GLN A 30 -5.60 -14.27 12.09
C GLN A 30 -6.53 -14.73 13.21
N GLU A 31 -7.60 -13.98 13.42
CA GLU A 31 -8.67 -14.34 14.35
C GLU A 31 -10.01 -14.26 13.62
N GLY A 32 -10.54 -15.43 13.26
CA GLY A 32 -11.69 -15.56 12.38
C GLY A 32 -11.42 -14.98 10.98
N GLU A 33 -12.25 -14.03 10.56
CA GLU A 33 -12.15 -13.37 9.25
C GLU A 33 -11.33 -12.07 9.27
N ARG A 34 -10.77 -11.70 10.43
CA ARG A 34 -10.00 -10.45 10.59
C ARG A 34 -8.53 -10.73 10.86
N CYS A 35 -7.70 -9.75 10.50
CA CYS A 35 -6.29 -9.71 10.83
C CYS A 35 -6.05 -8.70 11.96
N PHE A 36 -5.29 -9.13 12.95
CA PHE A 36 -4.74 -8.27 14.01
C PHE A 36 -3.27 -8.02 13.69
N CYS A 37 -2.96 -6.81 13.25
CA CYS A 37 -1.62 -6.49 12.75
C CYS A 37 -0.61 -6.38 13.89
N HIS A 38 0.60 -6.88 13.66
CA HIS A 38 1.74 -6.65 14.52
C HIS A 38 2.15 -5.17 14.46
N ASP A 39 2.84 -4.70 15.50
CA ASP A 39 3.29 -3.31 15.61
C ASP A 39 4.03 -2.85 14.35
N GLY A 40 3.61 -1.70 13.81
CA GLY A 40 4.19 -1.12 12.60
C GLY A 40 3.57 -1.61 11.30
N TRP A 41 2.48 -2.38 11.34
CA TRP A 41 1.74 -2.83 10.15
C TRP A 41 0.26 -2.46 10.22
N THR A 42 -0.35 -2.22 9.06
CA THR A 42 -1.77 -1.84 8.91
C THR A 42 -2.38 -2.44 7.63
N GLY A 43 -3.67 -2.17 7.42
CA GLY A 43 -4.50 -2.66 6.32
C GLY A 43 -5.19 -3.98 6.64
N ALA A 44 -6.23 -4.31 5.87
CA ALA A 44 -7.08 -5.47 6.11
C ALA A 44 -6.35 -6.83 6.16
N MET A 45 -5.14 -6.89 5.60
CA MET A 45 -4.28 -8.08 5.59
C MET A 45 -2.89 -7.81 6.19
N CYS A 46 -2.70 -6.69 6.89
CA CYS A 46 -1.42 -6.30 7.51
C CYS A 46 -0.24 -6.28 6.52
N HIS A 47 -0.51 -5.89 5.28
CA HIS A 47 0.48 -5.87 4.20
C HIS A 47 1.13 -4.50 4.02
N ARG A 48 0.57 -3.45 4.67
CA ARG A 48 1.07 -2.09 4.55
C ARG A 48 1.89 -1.74 5.77
N LYS A 49 3.11 -1.25 5.55
CA LYS A 49 4.00 -0.81 6.62
C LYS A 49 3.62 0.61 7.05
N MET A 50 3.56 0.85 8.36
CA MET A 50 3.42 2.18 8.92
C MET A 50 4.77 2.89 8.92
N ASN A 51 4.82 4.14 8.45
CA ASN A 51 6.02 4.98 8.43
C ASN A 51 5.89 6.12 9.43
N CYS A 52 5.60 5.77 10.68
CA CYS A 52 5.50 6.75 11.76
C CYS A 52 6.89 7.33 12.10
N ASP A 53 6.94 8.60 12.46
CA ASP A 53 8.13 9.26 12.98
C ASP A 53 8.26 8.94 14.49
N GLY A 54 8.97 7.85 14.79
CA GLY A 54 9.15 7.33 16.15
C GLY A 54 8.12 6.27 16.57
N TYR A 55 8.14 5.95 17.87
CA TYR A 55 7.36 4.84 18.45
C TYR A 55 6.03 5.28 19.09
N GLU A 56 5.79 6.59 19.25
CA GLU A 56 4.58 7.12 19.86
C GLU A 56 3.34 6.87 18.99
N ARG A 57 2.21 6.52 19.61
CA ARG A 57 0.95 6.20 18.95
C ARG A 57 -0.23 6.88 19.65
N HIS A 58 -1.27 7.17 18.88
CA HIS A 58 -2.58 7.51 19.42
C HIS A 58 -3.22 6.29 20.11
N THR A 59 -4.26 6.53 20.91
CA THR A 59 -4.94 5.47 21.67
C THR A 59 -5.61 4.41 20.79
N ASN A 60 -5.88 4.72 19.52
CA ASN A 60 -6.39 3.79 18.51
C ASN A 60 -5.26 3.01 17.77
N GLY A 61 -4.00 3.23 18.15
CA GLY A 61 -2.83 2.60 17.52
C GLY A 61 -2.27 3.33 16.30
N SER A 62 -2.89 4.43 15.85
CA SER A 62 -2.42 5.18 14.68
C SER A 62 -1.19 6.03 15.00
N CYS A 63 -0.44 6.45 13.97
CA CYS A 63 0.77 7.26 14.18
C CYS A 63 0.43 8.64 14.74
N VAL A 64 1.26 9.16 15.65
CA VAL A 64 1.17 10.57 16.07
C VAL A 64 1.72 11.51 14.99
N MET A 65 2.83 11.12 14.34
CA MET A 65 3.43 11.83 13.22
C MET A 65 3.99 10.86 12.18
N CYS A 66 4.06 11.30 10.92
CA CYS A 66 4.63 10.54 9.81
C CYS A 66 6.06 10.97 9.50
N VAL A 67 6.88 10.03 9.05
CA VAL A 67 8.16 10.35 8.40
C VAL A 67 7.88 11.14 7.13
N ASN A 68 8.76 12.10 6.82
CA ASN A 68 8.68 12.90 5.59
C ASN A 68 8.42 12.04 4.34
N GLY A 69 7.42 12.44 3.55
CA GLY A 69 7.00 11.73 2.34
C GLY A 69 5.90 10.69 2.57
N TRP A 70 5.37 10.57 3.79
CA TRP A 70 4.23 9.71 4.12
C TRP A 70 3.10 10.50 4.78
N THR A 71 1.88 10.01 4.64
CA THR A 71 0.65 10.65 5.10
C THR A 71 -0.41 9.62 5.48
N GLY A 72 -1.54 10.11 5.99
CA GLY A 72 -2.65 9.30 6.52
C GLY A 72 -2.49 8.97 8.00
N PRO A 73 -3.56 8.45 8.64
CA PRO A 73 -3.57 8.19 10.08
C PRO A 73 -2.52 7.16 10.51
N ASP A 74 -2.21 6.19 9.63
CA ASP A 74 -1.24 5.12 9.90
C ASP A 74 0.10 5.35 9.16
N CYS A 75 0.28 6.51 8.51
CA CYS A 75 1.47 6.83 7.71
C CYS A 75 1.85 5.74 6.69
N ASP A 76 0.83 5.14 6.07
CA ASP A 76 0.93 4.03 5.14
C ASP A 76 0.60 4.45 3.69
N ALA A 77 0.26 5.72 3.49
CA ALA A 77 0.11 6.35 2.19
C ALA A 77 1.33 7.22 1.88
N ILE A 78 1.83 7.15 0.66
CA ILE A 78 2.86 8.07 0.18
C ILE A 78 2.24 9.46 -0.02
N ASP A 79 2.94 10.51 0.37
CA ASP A 79 2.53 11.89 0.12
C ASP A 79 2.87 12.28 -1.33
N CYS A 80 1.81 12.55 -2.11
CA CYS A 80 1.92 12.89 -3.53
C CYS A 80 1.91 14.40 -3.80
N SER A 81 2.13 15.23 -2.77
CA SER A 81 2.23 16.70 -2.90
C SER A 81 1.02 17.34 -3.59
N GLU A 82 -0.20 16.86 -3.28
CA GLU A 82 -1.49 17.34 -3.81
C GLU A 82 -1.70 17.21 -5.34
N HIS A 83 -0.72 16.70 -6.08
CA HIS A 83 -0.76 16.59 -7.54
C HIS A 83 -0.90 15.16 -8.04
N GLY A 84 -1.36 14.27 -7.17
CA GLY A 84 -1.58 12.88 -7.48
C GLY A 84 -2.24 12.11 -6.36
N SER A 85 -2.55 10.85 -6.63
CA SER A 85 -3.10 9.91 -5.65
C SER A 85 -2.12 8.78 -5.35
N PRO A 86 -2.07 8.29 -4.11
CA PRO A 86 -1.16 7.21 -3.72
C PRO A 86 -1.56 5.87 -4.36
N ASN A 87 -0.57 5.15 -4.86
CA ASN A 87 -0.66 3.74 -5.22
C ASN A 87 -0.12 2.91 -4.05
N TYR A 88 -1.04 2.33 -3.29
CA TYR A 88 -0.75 1.55 -2.09
C TYR A 88 0.03 0.25 -2.35
N ASP A 89 -0.02 -0.29 -3.58
CA ASP A 89 0.66 -1.54 -3.93
C ASP A 89 2.12 -1.33 -4.35
N LEU A 90 2.43 -0.18 -4.95
CA LEU A 90 3.72 0.09 -5.59
C LEU A 90 4.55 1.17 -4.87
N THR A 91 4.07 1.74 -3.76
CA THR A 91 4.72 2.87 -3.07
C THR A 91 5.08 3.99 -4.05
N SER A 92 4.11 4.40 -4.87
CA SER A 92 4.28 5.42 -5.90
C SER A 92 3.03 6.28 -6.02
N CYS A 93 3.08 7.37 -6.76
CA CYS A 93 1.95 8.25 -6.99
C CYS A 93 1.43 8.14 -8.42
N HIS A 94 0.11 8.12 -8.57
CA HIS A 94 -0.55 8.40 -9.83
C HIS A 94 -0.66 9.92 -10.00
N CYS A 95 0.23 10.50 -10.79
CA CYS A 95 0.29 11.95 -10.98
C CYS A 95 -0.78 12.43 -11.97
N GLU A 96 -1.45 13.52 -11.61
CA GLU A 96 -2.35 14.23 -12.49
C GLU A 96 -1.55 15.01 -13.54
N LYS A 97 -2.09 15.16 -14.75
CA LYS A 97 -1.43 16.00 -15.77
C LYS A 97 -1.49 17.48 -15.34
N PRO A 98 -0.44 18.29 -15.53
CA PRO A 98 0.78 18.01 -16.31
C PRO A 98 1.97 17.47 -15.47
N TYR A 99 1.73 17.04 -14.24
CA TYR A 99 2.77 16.57 -13.33
C TYR A 99 3.27 15.18 -13.72
N SER A 100 4.53 14.91 -13.43
CA SER A 100 5.17 13.61 -13.58
C SER A 100 5.85 13.19 -12.29
N GLY A 101 5.91 11.88 -12.09
CA GLY A 101 6.49 11.30 -10.90
C GLY A 101 8.01 11.21 -10.97
N ILE A 102 8.67 11.57 -9.87
CA ILE A 102 10.11 11.40 -9.68
C ILE A 102 10.40 10.81 -8.30
N PHE A 103 11.41 9.95 -8.23
CA PHE A 103 11.97 9.53 -6.96
C PHE A 103 13.02 10.54 -6.50
N LEU A 104 12.73 11.28 -5.43
CA LEU A 104 13.72 12.10 -4.74
C LEU A 104 14.58 11.19 -3.86
N HIS A 105 15.89 11.31 -4.02
CA HIS A 105 16.88 10.74 -3.12
C HIS A 105 17.31 11.84 -2.15
N LYS A 106 16.79 11.83 -0.91
CA LYS A 106 17.36 12.68 0.15
C LYS A 106 18.52 11.94 0.84
N LEU A 107 19.56 12.69 1.21
CA LEU A 107 20.72 12.22 1.98
C LEU A 107 20.24 11.39 3.18
N GLY A 108 20.32 10.05 3.08
CA GLY A 108 19.76 9.13 4.08
C GLY A 108 19.01 7.90 3.54
N HIS A 109 19.15 7.52 2.26
CA HIS A 109 18.56 6.33 1.62
C HIS A 109 17.02 6.30 1.46
N LEU A 110 16.29 7.33 1.90
CA LEU A 110 14.85 7.39 1.72
C LEU A 110 14.51 7.83 0.29
N LYS A 111 13.96 6.91 -0.50
CA LYS A 111 13.39 7.20 -1.84
C LYS A 111 11.94 7.63 -1.68
N ILE A 112 11.66 8.91 -1.92
CA ILE A 112 10.29 9.46 -1.87
C ILE A 112 9.83 9.71 -3.29
N PHE A 113 8.68 9.18 -3.68
CA PHE A 113 8.05 9.47 -4.97
C PHE A 113 7.09 10.66 -4.83
N VAL A 114 7.26 11.69 -5.64
CA VAL A 114 6.41 12.89 -5.64
C VAL A 114 6.05 13.32 -7.06
N CYS A 115 4.89 13.98 -7.18
CA CYS A 115 4.38 14.49 -8.43
C CYS A 115 4.80 15.96 -8.62
N LEU A 116 5.70 16.21 -9.56
CA LEU A 116 6.24 17.54 -9.83
C LEU A 116 6.03 17.94 -11.29
N THR A 117 6.02 19.25 -11.56
CA THR A 117 6.04 19.74 -12.94
C THR A 117 7.41 19.43 -13.55
N LYS A 118 7.45 19.26 -14.89
CA LYS A 118 8.73 19.08 -15.60
C LYS A 118 9.74 20.19 -15.31
N PHE A 119 9.28 21.44 -15.13
CA PHE A 119 10.16 22.57 -14.80
C PHE A 119 10.80 22.39 -13.42
N ALA A 120 10.02 22.00 -12.41
CA ALA A 120 10.51 21.75 -11.06
C ALA A 120 11.47 20.56 -10.97
N GLN A 121 11.27 19.52 -11.80
CA GLN A 121 12.22 18.39 -11.88
C GLN A 121 13.60 18.83 -12.37
N ILE A 122 13.66 19.70 -13.39
CA ILE A 122 14.94 20.20 -13.92
C ILE A 122 15.72 20.97 -12.85
N SER A 123 15.03 21.72 -11.99
CA SER A 123 15.67 22.50 -10.90
C SER A 123 16.25 21.63 -9.77
N LEU A 124 15.93 20.34 -9.69
CA LEU A 124 16.46 19.42 -8.69
C LEU A 124 17.71 18.65 -9.18
N GLU A 125 18.00 18.71 -10.48
CA GLU A 125 19.14 18.04 -11.11
C GLU A 125 20.33 18.99 -11.39
N VAL A 126 20.19 20.28 -11.05
CA VAL A 126 21.22 21.34 -11.19
C VAL A 126 21.70 21.77 -9.81
#